data_AF-A0A0G0N5J3-F1
#
_entry.id   AF-A0A0G0N5J3-F1
#
_cell.length_a   1.000
_cell.length_b   1.000
_cell.length_c   1.000
_cell.angle_alpha   90.00
_cell.angle_beta   90.00
_cell.angle_gamma   90.00
#
_symmetry.space_group_name_H-M   'P 1'
#
loop_
_entity.id
_entity.type
_entity.pdbx_description
1 polymer ?
#
loop_
_entity_poly.entity_id
_entity_poly.type
_entity_poly.pdbx_seq_one_letter_code
_entity_poly.pdbx_strand_id
1 'polypeptide(L)'
;MPARRKKSSHFRFFSLRLVFVFILICTVILSWELYRSWKERIWTLDTRFTVVAATADPTIYSYSPKSGKIIVIKISEKTQVDVAGEYGKWLAGSLWELGWQEGKKGELLRYSLQNSLGLPIDGWIDKDGVSLFEGRGLGFVSAFSKAITSRGIKTNLDFFDRLNVLIATSKVGIGDRRRIDLETQGVLKRITLADGEEGLEIVPDQARVAFEPLRDDTVFAESKRVVVINSSDKSGLASEVGRILSTLGTRVVGTQTNKDVVENCVLRGLKSDLETVTAKKVAEVFGCDLEEKEPLSPTDFEIILGENFAKNY
;
A
#
# COMPACT_ATOMS: atom_id res chain seq x y z
N MET A 1 -7.82 -55.87 52.94
CA MET A 1 -6.98 -55.42 51.80
C MET A 1 -7.83 -54.60 50.84
N PRO A 2 -7.38 -53.42 50.37
CA PRO A 2 -8.27 -52.38 49.85
C PRO A 2 -8.66 -52.60 48.38
N ALA A 3 -9.90 -52.23 48.05
CA ALA A 3 -10.47 -52.31 46.71
C ALA A 3 -9.81 -51.29 45.76
N ARG A 4 -9.16 -51.80 44.71
CA ARG A 4 -8.47 -51.02 43.68
C ARG A 4 -9.51 -50.36 42.75
N ARG A 5 -9.79 -49.07 42.97
CA ARG A 5 -10.68 -48.24 42.12
C ARG A 5 -10.17 -48.26 40.66
N LYS A 6 -10.90 -48.93 39.76
CA LYS A 6 -10.60 -49.01 38.33
C LYS A 6 -10.89 -47.64 37.70
N LYS A 7 -9.85 -46.79 37.53
CA LYS A 7 -9.98 -45.50 36.83
C LYS A 7 -10.45 -45.78 35.39
N SER A 8 -11.66 -45.31 35.06
CA SER A 8 -12.31 -45.41 33.76
C SER A 8 -11.37 -44.96 32.62
N SER A 9 -10.97 -45.90 31.76
CA SER A 9 -10.17 -45.64 30.55
C SER A 9 -10.98 -44.93 29.46
N HIS A 10 -12.32 -44.93 29.58
CA HIS A 10 -13.24 -44.33 28.62
C HIS A 10 -13.16 -42.80 28.62
N PHE A 11 -12.86 -42.19 29.77
CA PHE A 11 -12.73 -40.73 29.89
C PHE A 11 -11.46 -40.21 29.19
N ARG A 12 -10.37 -40.98 29.19
CA ARG A 12 -9.12 -40.64 28.48
C ARG A 12 -9.28 -40.72 26.96
N PHE A 13 -9.97 -41.73 26.44
CA PHE A 13 -10.22 -41.84 25.00
C PHE A 13 -11.19 -40.77 24.48
N PHE A 14 -12.20 -40.39 25.27
CA PHE A 14 -13.11 -39.31 24.92
C PHE A 14 -12.42 -37.94 24.94
N SER A 15 -11.57 -37.67 25.93
CA SER A 15 -10.79 -36.43 25.98
C SER A 15 -9.73 -36.34 24.88
N LEU A 16 -9.10 -37.46 24.49
CA LEU A 16 -8.16 -37.52 23.35
C LEU A 16 -8.85 -37.25 22.01
N ARG A 17 -10.07 -37.77 21.80
CA ARG A 17 -10.87 -37.47 20.59
C ARG A 17 -11.27 -35.99 20.53
N LEU A 18 -11.66 -35.39 21.66
CA LEU A 18 -11.97 -33.97 21.73
C LEU A 18 -10.74 -33.09 21.48
N VAL A 19 -9.57 -33.45 22.03
CA VAL A 19 -8.30 -32.75 21.76
C VAL A 19 -7.91 -32.87 20.29
N PHE A 20 -8.07 -34.06 19.68
CA PHE A 20 -7.80 -34.25 18.25
C PHE A 20 -8.75 -33.43 17.37
N VAL A 21 -10.05 -33.42 17.67
CA VAL A 21 -11.03 -32.58 16.95
C VAL A 21 -10.72 -31.09 17.14
N PHE A 22 -10.34 -30.67 18.34
CA PHE A 22 -9.91 -29.28 18.60
C PHE A 22 -8.66 -28.91 17.79
N ILE A 23 -7.64 -29.76 17.76
CA ILE A 23 -6.45 -29.56 16.94
C ILE A 23 -6.83 -29.47 15.47
N LEU A 24 -7.72 -30.35 14.98
CA LEU A 24 -8.18 -30.35 13.60
C LEU A 24 -8.97 -29.08 13.24
N ILE A 25 -9.81 -28.58 14.14
CA ILE A 25 -10.52 -27.30 13.93
C ILE A 25 -9.51 -26.14 13.91
N CYS A 26 -8.56 -26.11 14.85
CA CYS A 26 -7.51 -25.10 14.88
C CYS A 26 -6.63 -25.13 13.63
N THR A 27 -6.29 -26.31 13.08
CA THR A 27 -5.52 -26.41 11.84
C THR A 27 -6.32 -25.94 10.63
N VAL A 28 -7.62 -26.22 10.56
CA VAL A 28 -8.49 -25.70 9.48
C VAL A 28 -8.59 -24.18 9.55
N ILE A 29 -8.84 -23.60 10.74
CA ILE A 29 -8.90 -22.15 10.93
C ILE A 29 -7.55 -21.51 10.59
N LEU A 30 -6.44 -22.07 11.10
CA LEU A 30 -5.10 -21.56 10.79
C LEU A 30 -4.79 -21.65 9.29
N SER A 31 -5.16 -22.76 8.64
CA SER A 31 -4.93 -22.93 7.20
C SER A 31 -5.77 -21.95 6.39
N TRP A 32 -7.00 -21.68 6.82
CA TRP A 32 -7.87 -20.67 6.21
C TRP A 32 -7.31 -19.26 6.34
N GLU A 33 -6.90 -18.86 7.55
CA GLU A 33 -6.24 -17.57 7.80
C GLU A 33 -4.96 -17.44 6.98
N LEU A 34 -4.15 -18.50 6.90
CA LEU A 34 -2.92 -18.50 6.10
C LEU A 34 -3.21 -18.38 4.59
N TYR A 35 -4.24 -19.07 4.11
CA TYR A 35 -4.67 -18.99 2.71
C TYR A 35 -5.20 -17.59 2.36
N ARG A 36 -6.02 -17.02 3.24
CA ARG A 36 -6.54 -15.66 3.10
C ARG A 36 -5.39 -14.65 3.08
N SER A 37 -4.50 -14.73 4.06
CA SER A 37 -3.26 -13.95 4.19
C SER A 37 -2.41 -14.06 2.92
N TRP A 38 -2.22 -15.26 2.37
CA TRP A 38 -1.50 -15.46 1.10
C TRP A 38 -2.18 -14.83 -0.13
N LYS A 39 -3.51 -14.80 -0.16
CA LYS A 39 -4.31 -14.24 -1.26
C LYS A 39 -4.41 -12.71 -1.20
N GLU A 40 -4.48 -12.14 0.00
CA GLU A 40 -4.66 -10.69 0.26
C GLU A 40 -3.33 -9.91 0.32
N ARG A 41 -2.20 -10.54 0.04
CA ARG A 41 -0.89 -9.86 0.01
C ARG A 41 -0.89 -8.72 -0.99
N ILE A 42 -0.47 -7.56 -0.53
CA ILE A 42 -0.33 -6.36 -1.36
C ILE A 42 1.02 -6.37 -2.09
N TRP A 43 2.02 -7.09 -1.58
CA TRP A 43 3.36 -7.07 -2.16
C TRP A 43 3.77 -8.40 -2.81
N THR A 44 4.00 -8.33 -4.12
CA THR A 44 4.75 -9.33 -4.89
C THR A 44 6.23 -8.95 -4.92
N LEU A 45 7.12 -9.87 -4.50
CA LEU A 45 8.55 -9.63 -4.22
C LEU A 45 9.38 -9.03 -5.38
N ASP A 46 8.82 -8.93 -6.58
CA ASP A 46 9.48 -8.50 -7.80
C ASP A 46 9.22 -7.01 -8.14
N THR A 47 8.34 -6.35 -7.40
CA THR A 47 7.98 -4.93 -7.57
C THR A 47 8.48 -4.08 -6.40
N ARG A 48 8.70 -2.80 -6.66
CA ARG A 48 8.98 -1.79 -5.64
C ARG A 48 7.82 -1.74 -4.65
N PHE A 49 8.17 -1.70 -3.37
CA PHE A 49 7.21 -1.63 -2.29
C PHE A 49 7.35 -0.32 -1.52
N THR A 50 6.30 0.48 -1.54
CA THR A 50 6.24 1.81 -0.94
C THR A 50 5.17 1.84 0.15
N VAL A 51 5.57 2.17 1.38
CA VAL A 51 4.66 2.23 2.54
C VAL A 51 4.81 3.56 3.25
N VAL A 52 3.68 4.15 3.66
CA VAL A 52 3.67 5.31 4.54
C VAL A 52 3.53 4.90 6.00
N ALA A 53 4.38 5.45 6.86
CA ALA A 53 4.31 5.31 8.31
C ALA A 53 3.73 6.57 8.96
N ALA A 54 2.74 6.38 9.83
CA ALA A 54 2.06 7.44 10.57
C ALA A 54 2.85 7.89 11.81
N THR A 55 3.99 8.54 11.57
CA THR A 55 4.77 9.26 12.57
C THR A 55 4.34 10.74 12.64
N ALA A 56 4.85 11.50 13.62
CA ALA A 56 4.56 12.94 13.73
C ALA A 56 4.84 13.68 12.40
N ASP A 57 6.03 13.46 11.85
CA ASP A 57 6.36 13.74 10.45
C ASP A 57 6.11 12.47 9.63
N PRO A 58 5.01 12.34 8.85
CA PRO A 58 4.74 11.13 8.08
C PRO A 58 5.93 10.72 7.23
N THR A 59 6.30 9.43 7.31
CA THR A 59 7.52 8.94 6.66
C THR A 59 7.19 7.86 5.64
N ILE A 60 7.60 8.05 4.39
CA ILE A 60 7.45 7.07 3.32
C ILE A 60 8.73 6.24 3.20
N TYR A 61 8.59 4.93 3.21
CA TYR A 61 9.64 3.95 2.94
C TYR A 61 9.38 3.31 1.60
N SER A 62 10.33 3.41 0.66
CA SER A 62 10.25 2.76 -0.65
C SER A 62 11.43 1.81 -0.84
N TYR A 63 11.15 0.51 -0.90
CA TYR A 63 12.13 -0.54 -1.15
C TYR A 63 12.11 -0.97 -2.63
N SER A 64 13.28 -0.99 -3.27
CA SER A 64 13.45 -1.56 -4.60
C SER A 64 14.10 -2.94 -4.52
N PRO A 65 13.41 -4.02 -4.93
CA PRO A 65 14.00 -5.37 -4.98
C PRO A 65 15.20 -5.45 -5.92
N LYS A 66 15.14 -4.80 -7.09
CA LYS A 66 16.21 -4.87 -8.10
C LYS A 66 17.51 -4.24 -7.62
N SER A 67 17.42 -3.08 -6.97
CA SER A 67 18.62 -2.38 -6.50
C SER A 67 19.02 -2.75 -5.07
N GLY A 68 18.15 -3.42 -4.31
CA GLY A 68 18.38 -3.71 -2.90
C GLY A 68 18.51 -2.44 -2.04
N LYS A 69 17.78 -1.37 -2.39
CA LYS A 69 17.89 -0.05 -1.73
C LYS A 69 16.58 0.35 -1.10
N ILE A 70 16.67 1.10 -0.01
CA ILE A 70 15.53 1.76 0.63
C ILE A 70 15.70 3.27 0.48
N ILE A 71 14.65 3.92 0.00
CA ILE A 71 14.54 5.37 0.01
C ILE A 71 13.56 5.76 1.10
N VAL A 72 13.97 6.72 1.93
CA VAL A 72 13.19 7.26 3.04
C VAL A 72 12.88 8.72 2.74
N ILE A 73 11.60 9.05 2.69
CA ILE A 73 11.11 10.42 2.51
C ILE A 73 10.40 10.81 3.79
N LYS A 74 10.85 11.89 4.42
CA LYS A 74 10.14 12.47 5.57
C LYS A 74 9.34 13.68 5.10
N ILE A 75 8.09 13.74 5.52
CA ILE A 75 7.17 14.82 5.21
C ILE A 75 6.93 15.55 6.51
N SER A 76 7.20 16.86 6.54
CA SER A 76 6.97 17.65 7.74
C SER A 76 5.49 17.62 8.11
N GLU A 77 5.18 17.51 9.40
CA GLU A 77 3.81 17.59 9.93
C GLU A 77 3.05 18.84 9.45
N LYS A 78 3.78 19.94 9.19
CA LYS A 78 3.27 21.24 8.73
C LYS A 78 3.02 21.33 7.22
N THR A 79 3.20 20.22 6.50
CA THR A 79 2.96 20.18 5.06
C THR A 79 1.45 20.13 4.81
N GLN A 80 0.94 21.11 4.08
CA GLN A 80 -0.43 21.13 3.60
C GLN A 80 -0.57 20.19 2.39
N VAL A 81 -1.55 19.31 2.46
CA VAL A 81 -1.81 18.25 1.48
C VAL A 81 -3.29 18.23 1.11
N ASP A 82 -3.59 17.89 -0.13
CA ASP A 82 -4.96 17.68 -0.59
C ASP A 82 -5.44 16.31 -0.08
N VAL A 83 -6.51 16.31 0.70
CA VAL A 83 -7.01 15.11 1.39
C VAL A 83 -7.92 14.30 0.48
N ALA A 84 -7.66 13.01 0.43
CA ALA A 84 -8.47 12.03 -0.29
C ALA A 84 -9.93 12.04 0.20
N GLY A 85 -10.90 12.00 -0.72
CA GLY A 85 -12.34 12.01 -0.36
C GLY A 85 -12.94 13.38 -0.03
N GLU A 86 -12.46 14.45 -0.68
CA GLU A 86 -13.07 15.79 -0.69
C GLU A 86 -13.07 16.56 0.65
N TYR A 87 -12.23 16.17 1.61
CA TYR A 87 -12.07 16.91 2.89
C TYR A 87 -11.28 18.22 2.78
N GLY A 88 -10.87 18.61 1.56
CA GLY A 88 -10.09 19.82 1.30
C GLY A 88 -8.61 19.67 1.67
N LYS A 89 -7.99 20.75 2.13
CA LYS A 89 -6.55 20.79 2.46
C LYS A 89 -6.33 20.67 3.96
N TRP A 90 -5.43 19.76 4.37
CA TRP A 90 -5.07 19.55 5.77
C TRP A 90 -3.56 19.47 5.96
N LEU A 91 -3.12 19.57 7.21
CA LEU A 91 -1.74 19.29 7.59
C LEU A 91 -1.48 17.77 7.57
N ALA A 92 -0.33 17.37 7.02
CA ALA A 92 0.06 15.98 6.88
C ALA A 92 0.08 15.24 8.24
N GLY A 93 0.49 15.92 9.32
CA GLY A 93 0.52 15.35 10.66
C GLY A 93 -0.87 15.00 11.22
N SER A 94 -1.92 15.68 10.78
CA SER A 94 -3.30 15.48 11.27
C SER A 94 -4.03 14.33 10.56
N LEU A 95 -3.53 13.88 9.40
CA LEU A 95 -4.23 12.91 8.55
C LEU A 95 -4.47 11.55 9.22
N TRP A 96 -3.55 11.13 10.10
CA TRP A 96 -3.71 9.86 10.79
C TRP A 96 -4.92 9.87 11.72
N GLU A 97 -5.05 10.91 12.54
CA GLU A 97 -6.17 11.06 13.48
C GLU A 97 -7.48 11.27 12.74
N LEU A 98 -7.48 12.13 11.71
CA LEU A 98 -8.64 12.36 10.85
C LEU A 98 -9.12 11.05 10.22
N GLY A 99 -8.19 10.21 9.73
CA GLY A 99 -8.52 8.90 9.18
C GLY A 99 -9.28 8.00 10.17
N TRP A 100 -8.91 7.99 11.45
CA TRP A 100 -9.64 7.24 12.46
C TRP A 100 -11.01 7.83 12.80
N GLN A 101 -11.13 9.16 12.80
CA GLN A 101 -12.40 9.86 13.05
C GLN A 101 -13.42 9.59 11.92
N GLU A 102 -12.96 9.61 10.67
CA GLU A 102 -13.78 9.38 9.47
C GLU A 102 -13.95 7.90 9.10
N GLY A 103 -13.44 6.98 9.94
CA GLY A 103 -13.53 5.54 9.70
C GLY A 103 -12.68 5.02 8.52
N LYS A 104 -11.87 5.87 7.89
CA LYS A 104 -10.95 5.54 6.78
C LYS A 104 -9.62 4.94 7.27
N LYS A 105 -9.30 5.04 8.56
CA LYS A 105 -8.06 4.57 9.19
C LYS A 105 -6.84 5.14 8.43
N GLY A 106 -5.77 4.37 8.24
CA GLY A 106 -4.58 4.84 7.53
C GLY A 106 -4.73 4.97 6.01
N GLU A 107 -5.88 4.58 5.42
CA GLU A 107 -6.12 4.78 3.98
C GLU A 107 -6.17 6.26 3.62
N LEU A 108 -6.73 7.09 4.51
CA LEU A 108 -6.78 8.54 4.31
C LEU A 108 -5.36 9.12 4.20
N LEU A 109 -4.45 8.71 5.09
CA LEU A 109 -3.04 9.11 5.04
C LEU A 109 -2.37 8.63 3.75
N ARG A 110 -2.60 7.35 3.38
CA ARG A 110 -2.03 6.74 2.17
C ARG A 110 -2.44 7.51 0.91
N TYR A 111 -3.74 7.63 0.65
CA TYR A 111 -4.24 8.25 -0.57
C TYR A 111 -3.97 9.75 -0.64
N SER A 112 -4.07 10.49 0.46
CA SER A 112 -3.79 11.94 0.47
C SER A 112 -2.34 12.24 0.09
N LEU A 113 -1.39 11.45 0.63
CA LEU A 113 0.02 11.61 0.31
C LEU A 113 0.37 11.08 -1.07
N GLN A 114 -0.21 9.96 -1.49
CA GLN A 114 -0.07 9.44 -2.85
C GLN A 114 -0.52 10.48 -3.89
N ASN A 115 -1.68 11.11 -3.67
CA ASN A 115 -2.21 12.15 -4.55
C ASN A 115 -1.37 13.40 -4.53
N SER A 116 -1.04 13.93 -3.36
CA SER A 116 -0.28 15.19 -3.28
C SER A 116 1.11 15.02 -3.91
N LEU A 117 1.79 13.91 -3.63
CA LEU A 117 3.15 13.65 -4.11
C LEU A 117 3.20 13.10 -5.54
N GLY A 118 2.12 12.52 -6.05
CA GLY A 118 2.11 11.83 -7.34
C GLY A 118 2.98 10.56 -7.33
N LEU A 119 3.06 9.87 -6.19
CA LEU A 119 3.88 8.68 -5.96
C LEU A 119 2.99 7.49 -5.61
N PRO A 120 3.19 6.30 -6.21
CA PRO A 120 2.44 5.11 -5.81
C PRO A 120 2.83 4.67 -4.39
N ILE A 121 1.84 4.56 -3.50
CA ILE A 121 2.00 4.08 -2.12
C ILE A 121 1.13 2.84 -1.95
N ASP A 122 1.78 1.70 -1.73
CA ASP A 122 1.14 0.39 -1.65
C ASP A 122 0.39 0.20 -0.34
N GLY A 123 0.96 0.66 0.77
CA GLY A 123 0.41 0.38 2.10
C GLY A 123 0.63 1.49 3.11
N TRP A 124 -0.02 1.33 4.26
CA TRP A 124 0.15 2.21 5.41
C TRP A 124 0.41 1.41 6.68
N ILE A 125 1.13 2.02 7.61
CA ILE A 125 1.47 1.44 8.89
C ILE A 125 1.50 2.52 9.97
N ASP A 126 1.17 2.16 11.21
CA ASP A 126 1.33 3.08 12.33
C ASP A 126 2.82 3.34 12.66
N LYS A 127 3.05 4.27 13.60
CA LYS A 127 4.38 4.62 14.10
C LYS A 127 5.20 3.44 14.61
N ASP A 128 4.58 2.41 15.18
CA ASP A 128 5.28 1.27 15.80
C ASP A 128 5.84 0.32 14.73
N GLY A 129 5.23 0.33 13.54
CA GLY A 129 5.72 -0.43 12.39
C GLY A 129 6.88 0.17 11.61
N VAL A 130 7.35 1.36 11.97
CA VAL A 130 8.67 1.87 11.53
C VAL A 130 9.78 0.84 11.82
N SER A 131 9.65 0.12 12.94
CA SER A 131 10.58 -0.94 13.33
C SER A 131 10.72 -2.09 12.33
N LEU A 132 9.78 -2.26 11.38
CA LEU A 132 9.87 -3.23 10.30
C LEU A 132 10.93 -2.83 9.26
N PHE A 133 11.18 -1.52 9.10
CA PHE A 133 12.10 -0.97 8.12
C PHE A 133 13.49 -0.66 8.67
N GLU A 134 13.71 -0.78 9.99
CA GLU A 134 14.98 -0.41 10.63
C GLU A 134 16.19 -1.28 10.28
N GLY A 135 16.02 -2.41 9.58
CA GLY A 135 17.13 -3.19 9.03
C GLY A 135 18.13 -3.64 10.08
N ARG A 136 17.77 -4.69 10.82
CA ARG A 136 18.76 -5.49 11.54
C ARG A 136 19.01 -6.73 10.70
N GLY A 137 20.23 -7.26 10.69
CA GLY A 137 20.61 -8.50 9.99
C GLY A 137 19.89 -9.74 10.54
N LEU A 138 18.56 -9.72 10.45
CA LEU A 138 17.63 -10.69 10.95
C LEU A 138 17.60 -11.85 9.98
N GLY A 139 17.94 -13.04 10.45
CA GLY A 139 17.65 -14.29 9.75
C GLY A 139 16.15 -14.57 9.73
N PHE A 140 15.71 -15.49 8.85
CA PHE A 140 14.30 -15.84 8.65
C PHE A 140 13.55 -16.15 9.96
N VAL A 141 14.15 -16.93 10.87
CA VAL A 141 13.52 -17.29 12.16
C VAL A 141 13.23 -16.06 13.02
N SER A 142 14.17 -15.11 13.07
CA SER A 142 14.00 -13.86 13.83
C SER A 142 13.03 -12.87 13.15
N ALA A 143 12.99 -12.88 11.82
CA ALA A 143 12.00 -12.11 11.06
C ALA A 143 10.59 -12.67 11.30
N PHE A 144 10.42 -13.99 11.29
CA PHE A 144 9.15 -14.66 11.53
C PHE A 144 8.65 -14.46 12.96
N SER A 145 9.52 -14.60 13.97
CA SER A 145 9.13 -14.33 15.36
C SER A 145 8.70 -12.88 15.56
N LYS A 146 9.42 -11.93 14.95
CA LYS A 146 9.06 -10.50 14.98
C LYS A 146 7.76 -10.22 14.20
N ALA A 147 7.51 -10.90 13.08
CA ALA A 147 6.25 -10.78 12.34
C ALA A 147 5.06 -11.28 13.17
N ILE A 148 5.23 -12.33 13.97
CA ILE A 148 4.20 -12.83 14.88
C ILE A 148 3.96 -11.85 16.05
N THR A 149 5.03 -11.34 16.67
CA THR A 149 4.89 -10.43 17.83
C THR A 149 4.43 -9.03 17.43
N SER A 150 4.58 -8.65 16.16
CA SER A 150 4.13 -7.37 15.60
C SER A 150 2.65 -7.32 15.21
N ARG A 151 1.81 -8.27 15.67
CA ARG A 151 0.34 -8.28 15.45
C ARG A 151 -0.40 -7.07 16.06
N GLY A 152 0.21 -6.35 17.00
CA GLY A 152 -0.39 -5.14 17.59
C GLY A 152 -0.30 -3.88 16.72
N ILE A 153 0.46 -3.93 15.62
CA ILE A 153 0.63 -2.80 14.69
C ILE A 153 -0.65 -2.62 13.88
N LYS A 154 -1.17 -1.40 13.85
CA LYS A 154 -2.27 -1.02 12.96
C LYS A 154 -1.72 -0.80 11.55
N THR A 155 -2.17 -1.60 10.60
CA THR A 155 -1.69 -1.57 9.21
C THR A 155 -2.69 -2.27 8.28
N ASN A 156 -2.60 -1.97 6.97
CA ASN A 156 -3.24 -2.78 5.93
C ASN A 156 -2.31 -3.88 5.38
N LEU A 157 -1.05 -3.96 5.84
CA LEU A 157 -0.12 -5.02 5.46
C LEU A 157 -0.52 -6.33 6.13
N ASP A 158 -0.62 -7.39 5.33
CA ASP A 158 -0.88 -8.72 5.83
C ASP A 158 0.36 -9.29 6.60
N PHE A 159 0.19 -10.40 7.32
CA PHE A 159 1.30 -11.11 7.96
C PHE A 159 2.45 -11.40 6.99
N PHE A 160 2.17 -11.89 5.78
CA PHE A 160 3.23 -12.22 4.84
C PHE A 160 3.90 -10.97 4.25
N ASP A 161 3.16 -9.87 4.06
CA ASP A 161 3.76 -8.60 3.63
C ASP A 161 4.76 -8.12 4.69
N ARG A 162 4.39 -8.16 5.97
CA ARG A 162 5.30 -7.79 7.08
C ARG A 162 6.53 -8.69 7.17
N LEU A 163 6.34 -10.00 6.99
CA LEU A 163 7.45 -10.95 6.94
C LEU A 163 8.40 -10.65 5.78
N ASN A 164 7.86 -10.41 4.58
CA ASN A 164 8.62 -10.06 3.39
C ASN A 164 9.39 -8.75 3.60
N VAL A 165 8.77 -7.72 4.17
CA VAL A 165 9.42 -6.45 4.50
C VAL A 165 10.59 -6.68 5.46
N LEU A 166 10.40 -7.45 6.52
CA LEU A 166 11.47 -7.73 7.48
C LEU A 166 12.65 -8.46 6.84
N ILE A 167 12.39 -9.44 5.96
CA ILE A 167 13.44 -10.20 5.26
C ILE A 167 14.13 -9.35 4.18
N ALA A 168 13.38 -8.51 3.47
CA ALA A 168 13.91 -7.69 2.40
C ALA A 168 14.76 -6.55 2.96
N THR A 169 14.23 -5.83 3.95
CA THR A 169 14.90 -4.67 4.56
C THR A 169 16.07 -5.04 5.46
N SER A 170 16.13 -6.28 5.98
CA SER A 170 17.27 -6.79 6.75
C SER A 170 18.53 -7.00 5.91
N LYS A 171 18.36 -7.23 4.60
CA LYS A 171 19.47 -7.39 3.65
C LYS A 171 20.03 -6.05 3.17
N VAL A 172 19.32 -4.95 3.40
CA VAL A 172 19.71 -3.61 2.94
C VAL A 172 20.73 -3.01 3.89
N GLY A 173 21.95 -2.79 3.39
CA GLY A 173 23.02 -2.16 4.16
C GLY A 173 22.71 -0.70 4.54
N ILE A 174 23.42 -0.18 5.54
CA ILE A 174 23.22 1.20 6.04
C ILE A 174 23.46 2.23 4.91
N GLY A 175 24.46 2.01 4.06
CA GLY A 175 24.78 2.91 2.92
C GLY A 175 23.78 2.84 1.77
N ASP A 176 22.97 1.78 1.70
CA ASP A 176 21.92 1.58 0.69
C ASP A 176 20.56 2.16 1.12
N ARG A 177 20.54 2.83 2.28
CA ARG A 177 19.41 3.59 2.80
C ARG A 177 19.62 5.06 2.51
N ARG A 178 18.92 5.58 1.51
CA ARG A 178 19.02 6.98 1.09
C ARG A 178 17.85 7.78 1.66
N ARG A 179 18.12 9.02 2.04
CA ARG A 179 17.09 9.99 2.41
C ARG A 179 16.92 10.97 1.26
N ILE A 180 15.68 11.25 0.89
CA ILE A 180 15.36 12.37 0.01
C ILE A 180 14.91 13.52 0.91
N ASP A 181 15.59 14.64 0.77
CA ASP A 181 15.23 15.90 1.41
C ASP A 181 14.30 16.69 0.47
N LEU A 182 13.03 16.80 0.84
CA LEU A 182 12.01 17.39 -0.03
C LEU A 182 12.16 18.90 -0.21
N GLU A 183 12.70 19.62 0.78
CA GLU A 183 12.94 21.06 0.67
C GLU A 183 14.12 21.33 -0.27
N THR A 184 15.20 20.57 -0.12
CA THR A 184 16.41 20.71 -0.97
C THR A 184 16.12 20.38 -2.43
N GLN A 185 15.20 19.45 -2.68
CA GLN A 185 14.76 19.08 -4.04
C GLN A 185 13.67 20.01 -4.59
N GLY A 186 13.27 21.06 -3.86
CA GLY A 186 12.22 22.00 -4.29
C GLY A 186 10.81 21.39 -4.32
N VAL A 187 10.61 20.21 -3.75
CA VAL A 187 9.31 19.53 -3.66
C VAL A 187 8.39 20.24 -2.68
N LEU A 188 8.95 20.87 -1.64
CA LEU A 188 8.21 21.67 -0.67
C LEU A 188 8.56 23.15 -0.81
N LYS A 189 7.55 24.01 -0.87
CA LYS A 189 7.70 25.47 -0.78
C LYS A 189 7.10 25.99 0.53
N ARG A 190 7.70 27.03 1.12
CA ARG A 190 7.13 27.71 2.28
C ARG A 190 5.96 28.58 1.85
N ILE A 191 4.86 28.51 2.61
CA ILE A 191 3.66 29.32 2.42
C ILE A 191 3.17 29.88 3.75
N THR A 192 2.37 30.93 3.69
CA THR A 192 1.56 31.36 4.83
C THR A 192 0.21 30.65 4.74
N LEU A 193 -0.14 29.93 5.80
CA LEU A 193 -1.41 29.21 5.93
C LEU A 193 -2.57 30.18 6.18
N ALA A 194 -3.79 29.68 6.10
CA ALA A 194 -5.01 30.48 6.27
C ALA A 194 -5.13 31.12 7.67
N ASP A 195 -4.48 30.52 8.67
CA ASP A 195 -4.39 31.01 10.05
C ASP A 195 -3.25 32.01 10.28
N GLY A 196 -2.43 32.29 9.26
CA GLY A 196 -1.27 33.18 9.34
C GLY A 196 0.03 32.50 9.78
N GLU A 197 0.01 31.20 10.10
CA GLU A 197 1.22 30.46 10.44
C GLU A 197 2.05 30.10 9.18
N GLU A 198 3.34 29.82 9.36
CA GLU A 198 4.18 29.27 8.30
C GLU A 198 3.93 27.77 8.13
N GLY A 199 3.59 27.38 6.89
CA GLY A 199 3.42 25.99 6.48
C GLY A 199 4.25 25.66 5.24
N LEU A 200 4.12 24.42 4.78
CA LEU A 200 4.76 23.94 3.56
C LEU A 200 3.70 23.46 2.58
N GLU A 201 3.89 23.70 1.28
CA GLU A 201 3.02 23.18 0.22
C GLU A 201 3.84 22.37 -0.77
N ILE A 202 3.27 21.26 -1.25
CA ILE A 202 3.90 20.41 -2.25
C ILE A 202 3.85 21.10 -3.62
N VAL A 203 4.97 21.07 -4.35
CA VAL A 203 5.09 21.52 -5.74
C VAL A 203 5.05 20.30 -6.66
N PRO A 204 3.92 20.00 -7.33
CA PRO A 204 3.72 18.73 -8.05
C PRO A 204 4.75 18.45 -9.15
N ASP A 205 5.18 19.47 -9.88
CA ASP A 205 6.17 19.32 -10.95
C ASP A 205 7.55 18.94 -10.43
N GLN A 206 7.96 19.53 -9.30
CA GLN A 206 9.23 19.20 -8.64
C GLN A 206 9.16 17.82 -7.99
N ALA A 207 8.02 17.46 -7.40
CA ALA A 207 7.76 16.12 -6.87
C ALA A 207 7.98 15.05 -7.95
N ARG A 208 7.43 15.27 -9.16
CA ARG A 208 7.60 14.34 -10.29
C ARG A 208 9.06 14.11 -10.64
N VAL A 209 9.87 15.18 -10.71
CA VAL A 209 11.30 15.07 -11.02
C VAL A 209 12.06 14.37 -9.88
N ALA A 210 11.80 14.77 -8.63
CA ALA A 210 12.45 14.19 -7.45
C ALA A 210 12.15 12.69 -7.28
N PHE A 211 10.97 12.24 -7.71
CA PHE A 211 10.50 10.87 -7.58
C PHE A 211 10.68 10.01 -8.83
N GLU A 212 11.23 10.52 -9.92
CA GLU A 212 11.59 9.71 -11.10
C GLU A 212 12.48 8.49 -10.75
N PRO A 213 13.48 8.60 -9.84
CA PRO A 213 14.26 7.44 -9.39
C PRO A 213 13.47 6.40 -8.57
N LEU A 214 12.24 6.72 -8.16
CA LEU A 214 11.32 5.83 -7.46
C LEU A 214 10.41 5.03 -8.39
N ARG A 215 10.64 5.10 -9.71
CA ARG A 215 9.97 4.21 -10.66
C ARG A 215 10.21 2.74 -10.33
N ASP A 216 9.23 1.91 -10.68
CA ASP A 216 9.36 0.46 -10.63
C ASP A 216 9.98 -0.05 -11.95
N ASP A 217 11.16 -0.63 -11.85
CA ASP A 217 11.92 -1.11 -13.01
C ASP A 217 11.27 -2.32 -13.69
N THR A 218 10.45 -3.11 -12.99
CA THR A 218 9.74 -4.26 -13.55
C THR A 218 8.52 -3.76 -14.33
N VAL A 219 7.74 -2.86 -13.73
CA VAL A 219 6.60 -2.22 -14.41
C VAL A 219 7.06 -1.44 -15.64
N PHE A 220 8.12 -0.65 -15.52
CA PHE A 220 8.66 0.12 -16.64
C PHE A 220 9.14 -0.77 -17.80
N ALA A 221 9.76 -1.91 -17.48
CA ALA A 221 10.26 -2.84 -18.50
C ALA A 221 9.14 -3.47 -19.34
N GLU A 222 7.95 -3.67 -18.77
CA GLU A 222 6.79 -4.15 -19.53
C GLU A 222 6.20 -3.07 -20.46
N SER A 223 6.50 -1.79 -20.21
CA SER A 223 6.17 -0.64 -21.08
C SER A 223 4.69 -0.57 -21.50
N LYS A 224 3.79 -0.99 -20.61
CA LYS A 224 2.35 -1.07 -20.90
C LYS A 224 1.73 0.31 -21.09
N ARG A 225 0.89 0.40 -22.12
CA ARG A 225 0.13 1.59 -22.52
C ARG A 225 -1.23 1.60 -21.86
N VAL A 226 -1.55 2.70 -21.19
CA VAL A 226 -2.76 2.82 -20.37
C VAL A 226 -3.54 4.09 -20.72
N VAL A 227 -4.85 3.96 -20.87
CA VAL A 227 -5.77 5.11 -20.83
C VAL A 227 -6.42 5.17 -19.45
N VAL A 228 -6.51 6.38 -18.90
CA VAL A 228 -7.24 6.64 -17.65
C VAL A 228 -8.57 7.28 -17.98
N ILE A 229 -9.68 6.65 -17.59
CA ILE A 229 -11.04 7.09 -17.86
C ILE A 229 -11.67 7.54 -16.55
N ASN A 230 -12.03 8.82 -16.44
CA ASN A 230 -12.85 9.32 -15.34
C ASN A 230 -14.33 9.08 -15.66
N SER A 231 -14.96 8.22 -14.87
CA SER A 231 -16.40 7.98 -14.86
C SER A 231 -17.11 8.67 -13.70
N SER A 232 -16.39 9.53 -12.96
CA SER A 232 -16.93 10.30 -11.83
C SER A 232 -17.05 11.80 -12.12
N ASP A 233 -17.82 12.48 -11.28
CA ASP A 233 -17.97 13.95 -11.29
C ASP A 233 -16.72 14.70 -10.78
N LYS A 234 -15.71 14.02 -10.22
CA LYS A 234 -14.47 14.64 -9.73
C LYS A 234 -13.57 15.05 -10.89
N SER A 235 -13.58 16.33 -11.23
CA SER A 235 -12.69 16.91 -12.25
C SER A 235 -11.22 16.69 -11.91
N GLY A 236 -10.39 16.41 -12.93
CA GLY A 236 -8.94 16.24 -12.77
C GLY A 236 -8.50 14.86 -12.27
N LEU A 237 -9.41 14.01 -11.78
CA LEU A 237 -9.10 12.70 -11.21
C LEU A 237 -8.28 11.80 -12.15
N ALA A 238 -8.65 11.72 -13.44
CA ALA A 238 -7.89 10.94 -14.41
C ALA A 238 -6.46 11.46 -14.61
N SER A 239 -6.25 12.77 -14.51
CA SER A 239 -4.91 13.37 -14.60
C SER A 239 -4.08 13.09 -13.35
N GLU A 240 -4.70 13.11 -12.16
CA GLU A 240 -4.04 12.78 -10.89
C GLU A 240 -3.55 11.33 -10.89
N VAL A 241 -4.44 10.39 -11.22
CA VAL A 241 -4.10 8.97 -11.35
C VAL A 241 -3.08 8.74 -12.46
N GLY A 242 -3.22 9.44 -13.59
CA GLY A 242 -2.25 9.38 -14.70
C GLY A 242 -0.84 9.81 -14.29
N ARG A 243 -0.70 10.83 -13.42
CA ARG A 243 0.60 11.23 -12.87
C ARG A 243 1.22 10.12 -12.03
N ILE A 244 0.45 9.49 -11.15
CA ILE A 244 0.93 8.40 -10.29
C ILE A 244 1.35 7.18 -11.12
N LEU A 245 0.54 6.82 -12.13
CA LEU A 245 0.83 5.76 -13.09
C LEU A 245 2.13 6.01 -13.86
N SER A 246 2.37 7.26 -14.27
CA SER A 246 3.61 7.65 -14.93
C SER A 246 4.82 7.51 -14.00
N THR A 247 4.69 7.89 -12.73
CA THR A 247 5.74 7.68 -11.71
C THR A 247 5.97 6.19 -11.43
N LEU A 248 4.92 5.36 -11.42
CA LEU A 248 5.03 3.90 -11.27
C LEU A 248 5.85 3.30 -12.43
N GLY A 249 5.70 3.84 -13.63
CA GLY A 249 6.47 3.47 -14.81
C GLY A 249 5.64 3.03 -16.02
N THR A 250 4.32 3.22 -15.98
CA THR A 250 3.45 2.91 -17.13
C THR A 250 3.49 4.04 -18.16
N ARG A 251 3.07 3.74 -19.39
CA ARG A 251 2.94 4.74 -20.45
C ARG A 251 1.49 5.20 -20.55
N VAL A 252 1.17 6.28 -19.85
CA VAL A 252 -0.15 6.92 -19.97
C VAL A 252 -0.27 7.55 -21.35
N VAL A 253 -1.16 7.02 -22.19
CA VAL A 253 -1.36 7.52 -23.57
C VAL A 253 -2.42 8.60 -23.66
N GLY A 254 -3.29 8.71 -22.65
CA GLY A 254 -4.32 9.73 -22.58
C GLY A 254 -5.23 9.60 -21.37
N THR A 255 -5.94 10.68 -21.08
CA THR A 255 -7.00 10.75 -20.07
C THR A 255 -8.32 11.08 -20.75
N GLN A 256 -9.39 10.39 -20.39
CA GLN A 256 -10.73 10.59 -20.95
C GLN A 256 -11.74 10.80 -19.83
N THR A 257 -12.89 11.38 -20.18
CA THR A 257 -14.06 11.44 -19.30
C THR A 257 -15.20 10.74 -19.99
N ASN A 258 -15.84 9.80 -19.30
CA ASN A 258 -16.99 9.06 -19.82
C ASN A 258 -18.15 9.15 -18.80
N LYS A 259 -19.38 9.00 -19.28
CA LYS A 259 -20.59 8.98 -18.45
C LYS A 259 -21.06 7.56 -18.11
N ASP A 260 -20.31 6.54 -18.51
CA ASP A 260 -20.59 5.16 -18.12
C ASP A 260 -20.54 5.02 -16.60
N VAL A 261 -21.62 4.49 -16.01
CA VAL A 261 -21.78 4.35 -14.57
C VAL A 261 -20.99 3.14 -14.10
N VAL A 262 -19.74 3.37 -13.70
CA VAL A 262 -18.95 2.42 -12.91
C VAL A 262 -18.91 2.95 -11.48
N GLU A 263 -19.28 2.13 -10.51
CA GLU A 263 -19.28 2.54 -9.11
C GLU A 263 -17.85 2.55 -8.54
N ASN A 264 -17.07 1.50 -8.77
CA ASN A 264 -15.73 1.32 -8.21
C ASN A 264 -14.63 1.56 -9.25
N CYS A 265 -13.36 1.32 -8.89
CA CYS A 265 -12.29 1.30 -9.88
C CYS A 265 -12.28 -0.04 -10.62
N VAL A 266 -12.15 -0.02 -11.95
CA VAL A 266 -12.04 -1.22 -12.79
C VAL A 266 -10.82 -1.11 -13.70
N LEU A 267 -10.04 -2.19 -13.76
CA LEU A 267 -8.96 -2.37 -14.72
C LEU A 267 -9.42 -3.32 -15.83
N ARG A 268 -9.66 -2.77 -17.01
CA ARG A 268 -10.18 -3.49 -18.17
C ARG A 268 -9.08 -3.84 -19.16
N GLY A 269 -8.97 -5.10 -19.56
CA GLY A 269 -8.01 -5.51 -20.58
C GLY A 269 -8.18 -6.95 -21.01
N LEU A 270 -7.36 -7.38 -21.98
CA LEU A 270 -7.27 -8.78 -22.36
C LEU A 270 -6.60 -9.59 -21.24
N LYS A 271 -6.93 -10.88 -21.13
CA LYS A 271 -6.34 -11.77 -20.13
C LYS A 271 -4.81 -11.73 -20.11
N SER A 272 -4.19 -11.73 -21.31
CA SER A 272 -2.74 -11.65 -21.47
C SER A 272 -2.13 -10.39 -20.85
N ASP A 273 -2.88 -9.30 -20.82
CA ASP A 273 -2.42 -8.02 -20.25
C ASP A 273 -2.73 -7.92 -18.76
N LEU A 274 -3.88 -8.44 -18.30
CA LEU A 274 -4.26 -8.46 -16.89
C LEU A 274 -3.40 -9.40 -16.03
N GLU A 275 -2.80 -10.42 -16.64
CA GLU A 275 -1.89 -11.35 -15.94
C GLU A 275 -0.46 -10.80 -15.74
N THR A 276 -0.14 -9.65 -16.35
CA THR A 276 1.18 -9.00 -16.28
C THR A 276 1.48 -8.42 -14.90
N VAL A 277 2.75 -8.15 -14.61
CA VAL A 277 3.16 -7.55 -13.33
C VAL A 277 2.59 -6.14 -13.20
N THR A 278 2.62 -5.38 -14.30
CA THR A 278 2.11 -4.00 -14.35
C THR A 278 0.62 -3.94 -14.03
N ALA A 279 -0.21 -4.76 -14.67
CA ALA A 279 -1.65 -4.73 -14.43
C ALA A 279 -2.01 -5.08 -12.98
N LYS A 280 -1.37 -6.12 -12.43
CA LYS A 280 -1.55 -6.50 -11.02
C LYS A 280 -1.13 -5.39 -10.07
N LYS A 281 0.04 -4.78 -10.30
CA LYS A 281 0.55 -3.68 -9.48
C LYS A 281 -0.37 -2.46 -9.52
N VAL A 282 -0.88 -2.11 -10.70
CA VAL A 282 -1.84 -1.01 -10.86
C VAL A 282 -3.14 -1.31 -10.09
N ALA A 283 -3.68 -2.52 -10.24
CA ALA A 283 -4.88 -2.94 -9.52
C ALA A 283 -4.69 -2.91 -8.00
N GLU A 284 -3.53 -3.33 -7.49
CA GLU A 284 -3.17 -3.30 -6.06
C GLU A 284 -3.06 -1.87 -5.51
N VAL A 285 -2.36 -0.97 -6.23
CA VAL A 285 -2.14 0.43 -5.78
C VAL A 285 -3.46 1.20 -5.67
N PHE A 286 -4.36 1.02 -6.62
CA PHE A 286 -5.63 1.76 -6.69
C PHE A 286 -6.84 0.98 -6.16
N GLY A 287 -6.68 -0.31 -5.81
CA GLY A 287 -7.78 -1.17 -5.36
C GLY A 287 -8.83 -1.42 -6.45
N CYS A 288 -8.40 -1.66 -7.68
CA CYS A 288 -9.29 -1.85 -8.83
C CYS A 288 -9.64 -3.32 -9.05
N ASP A 289 -10.89 -3.59 -9.42
CA ASP A 289 -11.32 -4.91 -9.86
C ASP A 289 -10.85 -5.20 -11.29
N LEU A 290 -10.47 -6.45 -11.58
CA LEU A 290 -10.03 -6.85 -12.92
C LEU A 290 -11.24 -7.25 -13.77
N GLU A 291 -11.38 -6.66 -14.95
CA GLU A 291 -12.41 -6.99 -15.94
C GLU A 291 -11.77 -7.50 -17.24
N GLU A 292 -11.91 -8.80 -17.52
CA GLU A 292 -11.46 -9.39 -18.78
C GLU A 292 -12.39 -8.98 -19.92
N LYS A 293 -12.02 -7.89 -20.60
CA LYS A 293 -12.75 -7.34 -21.74
C LYS A 293 -11.81 -6.51 -22.59
N GLU A 294 -12.00 -6.56 -23.90
CA GLU A 294 -11.17 -5.81 -24.84
C GLU A 294 -11.27 -4.29 -24.58
N PRO A 295 -10.13 -3.58 -24.50
CA PRO A 295 -10.10 -2.12 -24.40
C PRO A 295 -10.83 -1.45 -25.57
N LEU A 296 -11.48 -0.31 -25.32
CA LEU A 296 -12.11 0.49 -26.38
C LEU A 296 -11.08 1.35 -27.11
N SER A 297 -10.02 1.75 -26.41
CA SER A 297 -8.91 2.55 -26.91
C SER A 297 -7.75 1.66 -27.39
N PRO A 298 -6.86 2.12 -28.30
CA PRO A 298 -5.71 1.34 -28.79
C PRO A 298 -4.59 1.25 -27.73
N THR A 299 -4.88 0.57 -26.63
CA THR A 299 -4.06 0.40 -25.41
C THR A 299 -3.99 -1.05 -24.96
N ASP A 300 -3.12 -1.33 -24.01
CA ASP A 300 -2.97 -2.68 -23.45
C ASP A 300 -4.03 -2.92 -22.35
N PHE A 301 -4.35 -1.90 -21.56
CA PHE A 301 -5.51 -1.89 -20.65
C PHE A 301 -6.01 -0.47 -20.36
N GLU A 302 -7.25 -0.37 -19.88
CA GLU A 302 -7.92 0.86 -19.46
C GLU A 302 -8.15 0.82 -17.95
N ILE A 303 -7.91 1.94 -17.26
CA ILE A 303 -8.33 2.12 -15.86
C ILE A 303 -9.54 3.05 -15.83
N ILE A 304 -10.65 2.57 -15.28
CA ILE A 304 -11.92 3.27 -15.22
C ILE A 304 -12.18 3.63 -13.76
N LEU A 305 -12.31 4.93 -13.50
CA LEU A 305 -12.41 5.50 -12.15
C LEU A 305 -13.86 5.87 -11.86
N GLY A 306 -14.51 5.10 -10.99
CA GLY A 306 -15.92 5.30 -10.61
C GLY A 306 -16.16 6.30 -9.48
N GLU A 307 -17.44 6.54 -9.20
CA GLU A 307 -17.91 7.47 -8.16
C GLU A 307 -17.46 7.10 -6.73
N ASN A 308 -17.54 5.82 -6.35
CA ASN A 308 -17.09 5.38 -5.04
C ASN A 308 -15.56 5.42 -4.92
N PHE A 309 -14.83 5.22 -6.03
CA PHE A 309 -13.39 5.44 -6.04
C PHE A 309 -13.11 6.91 -5.72
N ALA A 310 -13.71 7.85 -6.46
CA ALA A 310 -13.51 9.28 -6.25
C ALA A 310 -13.80 9.76 -4.81
N LYS A 311 -14.83 9.20 -4.15
CA LYS A 311 -15.19 9.53 -2.75
C LYS A 311 -14.23 8.99 -1.70
N ASN A 312 -13.51 7.92 -2.02
CA ASN A 312 -12.54 7.31 -1.11
C ASN A 312 -11.11 7.77 -1.41
N TYR A 313 -10.91 8.39 -2.57
CA TYR A 313 -9.62 8.68 -3.19
C TYR A 313 -9.33 10.19 -3.29
#